data_AF-A0A3N5W267-F1
#
_entry.id   AF-A0A3N5W267-F1
#
_cell.length_a   1.000
_cell.length_b   1.000
_cell.length_c   1.000
_cell.angle_alpha   90.00
_cell.angle_beta   90.00
_cell.angle_gamma   90.00
#
_symmetry.space_group_name_H-M   'P 1'
#
loop_
_entity.id
_entity.type
_entity.pdbx_description
1 polymer ?
#
loop_
_entity_poly.entity_id
_entity_poly.type
_entity_poly.pdbx_seq_one_letter_code
_entity_poly.pdbx_strand_id
1 'polypeptide(L)'
;MRKEPESMSASEQSLDSEQGWNLSDLYAAPDDPAVSSDLQKSLKAARNFQTRYQGKEIPLLNPPEFLLALKQYEGILEEGLKPFLYGSLLFSEDTQNPEYKSL
;
A
#
# COMPACT_ATOMS: atom_id res chain seq x y z
N MET A 1 -13.86 31.66 -52.63
CA MET A 1 -14.43 30.35 -52.28
C MET A 1 -13.33 29.37 -51.91
N ARG A 2 -13.00 29.25 -50.61
CA ARG A 2 -12.30 28.08 -50.06
C ARG A 2 -13.24 27.58 -48.96
N LYS A 3 -13.83 26.40 -49.13
CA LYS A 3 -14.71 25.80 -48.12
C LYS A 3 -13.85 25.38 -46.92
N GLU A 4 -14.26 25.79 -45.72
CA GLU A 4 -13.79 25.23 -44.46
C GLU A 4 -14.21 23.74 -44.40
N PRO A 5 -13.35 22.81 -43.93
CA PRO A 5 -13.82 21.48 -43.63
C PRO A 5 -14.60 21.50 -42.32
N GLU A 6 -15.76 20.87 -42.42
CA GLU A 6 -16.79 20.66 -41.41
C GLU A 6 -16.25 20.23 -40.04
N SER A 7 -16.83 20.86 -39.03
CA SER A 7 -16.91 20.40 -37.65
C SER A 7 -17.11 18.87 -37.56
N MET A 8 -16.06 18.14 -37.24
CA MET A 8 -16.19 16.88 -36.50
C MET A 8 -16.08 17.24 -35.03
N SER A 9 -17.24 17.45 -34.40
CA SER A 9 -17.37 17.36 -32.94
C SER A 9 -17.01 15.92 -32.55
N ALA A 10 -15.73 15.71 -32.24
CA ALA A 10 -15.32 14.61 -31.40
C ALA A 10 -16.05 14.86 -30.08
N SER A 11 -17.05 14.03 -29.79
CA SER A 11 -17.70 14.02 -28.50
C SER A 11 -16.60 13.87 -27.46
N GLU A 12 -16.34 14.93 -26.68
CA GLU A 12 -15.54 14.88 -25.48
C GLU A 12 -16.28 13.95 -24.52
N GLN A 13 -16.04 12.64 -24.68
CA GLN A 13 -16.30 11.69 -23.63
C GLN A 13 -15.37 12.09 -22.50
N SER A 14 -15.91 12.84 -21.54
CA SER A 14 -15.34 12.97 -20.21
C SER A 14 -15.13 11.54 -19.72
N LEU A 15 -13.89 11.08 -19.73
CA LEU A 15 -13.49 9.85 -19.08
C LEU A 15 -13.83 10.06 -17.61
N ASP A 16 -14.96 9.45 -17.24
CA ASP A 16 -15.50 9.43 -15.90
C ASP A 16 -14.39 9.03 -14.93
N SER A 17 -14.51 9.47 -13.68
CA SER A 17 -13.59 9.27 -12.55
C SER A 17 -13.33 7.80 -12.14
N GLU A 18 -13.41 6.85 -13.07
CA GLU A 18 -13.20 5.40 -12.92
C GLU A 18 -11.78 4.93 -13.30
N GLN A 19 -10.83 5.82 -13.61
CA GLN A 19 -9.51 5.43 -14.12
C GLN A 19 -8.51 4.89 -13.07
N GLY A 20 -8.94 4.63 -11.84
CA GLY A 20 -8.07 4.36 -10.68
C GLY A 20 -8.37 3.08 -9.91
N TRP A 21 -7.50 2.76 -8.95
CA TRP A 21 -7.73 1.64 -8.04
C TRP A 21 -8.79 2.01 -6.99
N ASN A 22 -9.84 1.20 -6.82
CA ASN A 22 -10.69 1.33 -5.64
C ASN A 22 -9.97 0.74 -4.42
N LEU A 23 -9.38 1.61 -3.60
CA LEU A 23 -8.61 1.25 -2.41
C LEU A 23 -9.32 1.57 -1.10
N SER A 24 -10.61 1.93 -1.16
CA SER A 24 -11.41 2.32 0.03
C SER A 24 -11.54 1.22 1.09
N ASP A 25 -11.37 -0.04 0.70
CA ASP A 25 -11.31 -1.19 1.61
C ASP A 25 -10.00 -1.25 2.44
N LEU A 26 -8.93 -0.60 1.95
CA LEU A 26 -7.65 -0.49 2.68
C LEU A 26 -7.62 0.78 3.53
N TYR A 27 -7.81 1.95 2.90
CA TYR A 27 -7.80 3.26 3.54
C TYR A 27 -8.75 4.21 2.82
N ALA A 28 -9.38 5.12 3.57
CA ALA A 28 -10.39 6.00 2.99
C ALA A 28 -9.79 7.08 2.08
N ALA A 29 -8.56 7.53 2.38
CA ALA A 29 -7.84 8.57 1.66
C ALA A 29 -6.33 8.51 1.96
N PRO A 30 -5.46 9.15 1.15
CA PRO A 30 -4.01 9.21 1.39
C PRO A 30 -3.62 9.75 2.78
N ASP A 31 -4.41 10.68 3.31
CA ASP A 31 -4.20 11.30 4.62
C ASP A 31 -4.93 10.58 5.76
N ASP A 32 -5.50 9.40 5.50
CA ASP A 32 -6.17 8.60 6.51
C ASP A 32 -5.19 8.29 7.67
N PRO A 33 -5.50 8.71 8.92
CA PRO A 33 -4.63 8.49 10.06
C PRO A 33 -4.35 6.99 10.32
N ALA A 34 -5.19 6.09 9.81
CA ALA A 34 -4.97 4.64 9.87
C ALA A 34 -3.69 4.23 9.14
N VAL A 35 -3.32 4.86 8.01
CA VAL A 35 -2.08 4.56 7.27
C VAL A 35 -0.87 4.73 8.18
N SER A 36 -0.75 5.91 8.80
CA SER A 36 0.35 6.20 9.72
C SER A 36 0.32 5.31 10.96
N SER A 37 -0.88 5.06 11.50
CA SER A 37 -1.08 4.18 12.66
C SER A 37 -0.57 2.76 12.38
N ASP A 38 -0.92 2.19 11.23
CA ASP A 38 -0.58 0.82 10.87
C ASP A 38 0.89 0.67 10.51
N LEU A 39 1.50 1.67 9.86
CA LEU A 39 2.94 1.74 9.68
C LEU A 39 3.69 1.73 11.03
N GLN A 40 3.25 2.56 11.99
CA GLN A 40 3.86 2.61 13.32
C GLN A 40 3.69 1.31 14.11
N LYS A 41 2.50 0.71 14.06
CA LYS A 41 2.22 -0.59 14.69
C LYS A 41 3.10 -1.69 14.10
N SER A 42 3.18 -1.78 12.77
CA SER A 42 3.97 -2.77 12.05
C SER A 42 5.47 -2.61 12.32
N LEU A 43 5.96 -1.37 12.33
CA LEU A 43 7.35 -1.07 12.68
C LEU A 43 7.67 -1.49 14.13
N LYS A 44 6.80 -1.17 15.08
CA LYS A 44 6.98 -1.59 16.48
C LYS A 44 6.98 -3.11 16.62
N ALA A 45 6.05 -3.80 15.95
CA ALA A 45 5.98 -5.26 15.95
C ALA A 45 7.24 -5.89 15.34
N ALA A 46 7.73 -5.36 14.22
CA ALA A 46 8.98 -5.77 13.58
C ALA A 46 10.19 -5.58 14.49
N ARG A 47 10.29 -4.44 15.19
CA ARG A 47 11.38 -4.20 16.15
C ARG A 47 11.33 -5.16 17.33
N ASN A 48 10.16 -5.40 17.89
CA ASN A 48 9.99 -6.37 18.97
C ASN A 48 10.36 -7.80 18.51
N PHE A 49 9.96 -8.18 17.30
CA PHE A 49 10.33 -9.46 16.69
C PHE A 49 11.85 -9.56 16.52
N GLN A 50 12.47 -8.53 15.94
CA GLN A 50 13.91 -8.45 15.80
C GLN A 50 14.60 -8.62 17.15
N THR A 51 14.26 -7.82 18.16
CA THR A 51 14.86 -7.95 19.51
C THR A 51 14.69 -9.34 20.11
N ARG A 52 13.56 -10.01 19.84
CA ARG A 52 13.25 -11.32 20.41
C ARG A 52 14.00 -12.47 19.74
N TYR A 53 14.27 -12.40 18.43
CA TYR A 53 14.79 -13.53 17.64
C TYR A 53 16.14 -13.27 16.98
N GLN A 54 16.61 -12.03 16.91
CA GLN A 54 17.92 -11.70 16.34
C GLN A 54 19.04 -12.41 17.09
N GLY A 55 19.94 -13.07 16.35
CA GLY A 55 21.09 -13.79 16.92
C GLY A 55 20.74 -15.08 17.66
N LYS A 56 19.46 -15.49 17.69
CA LYS A 56 19.08 -16.81 18.18
C LYS A 56 19.30 -17.84 17.09
N GLU A 57 19.95 -18.94 17.45
CA GLU A 57 20.04 -20.10 16.57
C GLU A 57 18.65 -20.73 16.45
N ILE A 58 18.03 -20.61 15.28
CA ILE A 58 16.71 -21.19 14.98
C ILE A 58 16.61 -22.70 15.31
N PRO A 59 17.67 -23.53 15.16
CA PRO A 59 17.66 -24.93 15.59
C PRO A 59 17.43 -25.17 17.10
N LEU A 60 17.57 -24.16 17.95
CA LEU A 60 17.35 -24.25 19.40
C LEU A 60 15.89 -24.00 19.81
N LEU A 61 15.03 -23.57 18.88
CA LEU A 61 13.60 -23.41 19.15
C LEU A 61 12.90 -24.76 19.05
N ASN A 62 12.10 -25.11 20.05
CA ASN A 62 11.23 -26.27 19.92
C ASN A 62 10.10 -25.98 18.89
N PRO A 63 9.46 -27.01 18.30
CA PRO A 63 8.47 -26.79 17.24
C PRO A 63 7.33 -25.81 17.59
N PRO A 64 6.75 -25.82 18.81
CA PRO A 64 5.77 -24.81 19.22
C PRO A 64 6.31 -23.37 19.23
N GLU A 65 7.54 -23.15 19.69
CA GLU A 65 8.18 -21.83 19.68
C GLU A 65 8.44 -21.33 18.26
N PHE A 66 8.87 -22.23 17.37
CA PHE A 66 9.05 -21.89 15.96
C PHE A 66 7.73 -21.51 15.28
N LEU A 67 6.65 -22.26 15.54
CA LEU A 67 5.33 -21.92 15.02
C LEU A 67 4.87 -20.54 15.51
N LEU A 68 5.13 -20.19 16.78
CA LEU A 68 4.80 -18.87 17.31
C LEU A 68 5.61 -17.77 16.62
N ALA A 69 6.91 -18.00 16.38
CA ALA A 69 7.76 -17.06 15.65
C ALA A 69 7.26 -16.85 14.21
N LEU A 70 6.90 -17.94 13.51
CA LEU A 70 6.38 -17.87 12.15
C LEU A 70 5.07 -17.07 12.08
N LYS A 71 4.10 -17.36 12.95
CA LYS A 71 2.83 -16.61 13.01
C LYS A 71 3.05 -15.14 13.32
N GLN A 72 3.98 -14.83 14.21
CA GLN A 72 4.31 -13.45 14.53
C GLN A 72 4.93 -12.72 13.31
N TYR A 73 5.79 -13.41 12.56
CA TYR A 73 6.37 -12.88 11.32
C TYR A 73 5.31 -12.65 10.23
N GLU A 74 4.43 -13.62 10.01
CA GLU A 74 3.31 -13.51 9.06
C GLU A 74 2.41 -12.32 9.38
N GLY A 75 2.02 -12.14 10.66
CA GLY A 75 1.22 -11.00 11.07
C GLY A 75 1.92 -9.64 10.86
N ILE A 76 3.24 -9.57 11.02
CA ILE A 76 4.01 -8.35 10.72
C ILE A 76 3.98 -8.05 9.22
N LEU A 77 4.13 -9.07 8.37
CA LEU A 77 4.06 -8.89 6.92
C LEU A 77 2.66 -8.46 6.49
N GLU A 78 1.62 -9.11 6.98
CA GLU A 78 0.24 -8.81 6.60
C GLU A 78 -0.13 -7.36 6.93
N GLU A 79 0.15 -6.90 8.15
CA GLU A 79 -0.16 -5.52 8.55
C GLU A 79 0.77 -4.49 7.91
N GLY A 80 2.05 -4.83 7.71
CA GLY A 80 3.02 -3.91 7.10
C GLY A 80 2.84 -3.74 5.60
N LEU A 81 2.33 -4.76 4.91
CA LEU A 81 2.15 -4.73 3.45
C LEU A 81 0.93 -3.91 3.03
N LYS A 82 -0.14 -3.84 3.82
CA LYS A 82 -1.34 -3.05 3.49
C LYS A 82 -1.04 -1.58 3.17
N PRO A 83 -0.39 -0.78 4.05
CA PRO A 83 -0.06 0.62 3.76
C PRO A 83 0.97 0.75 2.63
N PHE A 84 1.92 -0.18 2.52
CA PHE A 84 2.89 -0.19 1.42
C PHE A 84 2.22 -0.39 0.05
N LEU A 85 1.35 -1.41 -0.06
CA LEU A 85 0.62 -1.70 -1.29
C LEU A 85 -0.33 -0.56 -1.65
N TYR A 86 -1.00 0.03 -0.66
CA TYR A 86 -1.84 1.20 -0.86
C TYR A 86 -1.07 2.36 -1.50
N GLY A 87 0.05 2.79 -0.90
CA GLY A 87 0.89 3.86 -1.46
C GLY A 87 1.46 3.51 -2.84
N SER A 88 1.90 2.26 -3.03
CA SER A 88 2.42 1.80 -4.33
C SER A 88 1.36 1.81 -5.44
N LEU A 89 0.10 1.46 -5.13
CA LEU A 89 -0.98 1.44 -6.12
C LEU A 89 -1.42 2.86 -6.47
N LEU A 90 -1.55 3.76 -5.49
CA LEU A 90 -1.78 5.19 -5.74
C LEU A 90 -0.67 5.81 -6.60
N PHE A 91 0.59 5.55 -6.25
CA PHE A 91 1.72 6.04 -7.05
C PHE A 91 1.71 5.48 -8.48
N SER A 92 1.26 4.22 -8.67
CA SER A 92 1.15 3.63 -10.01
C SER A 92 0.06 4.27 -10.87
N GLU A 93 -0.97 4.84 -10.24
CA GLU A 93 -2.07 5.54 -10.90
C GLU A 93 -1.64 6.93 -11.37
N ASP A 94 -0.97 7.71 -10.51
CA ASP A 94 -0.37 8.99 -10.88
C ASP A 94 1.02 9.16 -10.26
N THR A 95 2.03 8.78 -11.04
CA THR A 95 3.45 8.89 -10.66
C THR A 95 3.93 10.35 -10.51
N GLN A 96 3.15 11.34 -10.95
CA GLN A 96 3.50 12.75 -10.84
C GLN A 96 2.86 13.45 -9.65
N ASN A 97 1.80 12.87 -9.07
CA ASN A 97 1.11 13.40 -7.90
C ASN A 97 2.08 13.54 -6.69
N PRO A 98 2.30 14.76 -6.17
CA PRO A 98 3.17 14.99 -5.00
C PRO A 98 2.71 14.28 -3.73
N GLU A 99 1.40 14.11 -3.53
CA GLU A 99 0.84 13.43 -2.38
C GLU A 99 1.19 11.94 -2.41
N TYR A 100 1.00 11.27 -3.56
CA TYR A 100 1.30 9.85 -3.73
C TYR A 100 2.81 9.55 -3.62
N LYS A 101 3.67 10.51 -3.96
CA LYS A 101 5.12 10.41 -3.77
C LYS A 101 5.56 10.46 -2.30
N SER A 102 4.72 10.99 -1.43
CA SER A 102 5.05 11.24 -0.02
C SER A 102 4.61 10.15 0.95
N LEU A 103 3.78 9.21 0.46
CA LEU A 103 3.34 8.00 1.15
C LEU A 103 4.48 6.96 1.25
#